data_AF-A0AA88X812-F1
#
_entry.id   AF-A0AA88X812-F1
#
_cell.length_a   1.000
_cell.length_b   1.000
_cell.length_c   1.000
_cell.angle_alpha   90.00
_cell.angle_beta   90.00
_cell.angle_gamma   90.00
#
_symmetry.space_group_name_H-M   'P 1'
#
loop_
_entity.id
_entity.type
_entity.pdbx_description
1 polymer ?
#
loop_
_entity_poly.entity_id
_entity_poly.type
_entity_poly.pdbx_seq_one_letter_code
_entity_poly.pdbx_strand_id
1 'polypeptide(L)'
;MKVYIWDMDETLILLKSLINGTYAEAFKGAKDVQKGIEIGKAWENYILQVCDDYFFYEQIENSNKPFLDSLIQYDDGQDLADYDFSEDGFGASSDDINKRKLAYRHRAIADKYKKGLRNVLDEEMLKELDSLYSMTDSYTDRWFSSGSLKHHD
;
A
#
# COMPACT_ATOMS: atom_id res chain seq x y z
N MET A 1 -28.93 -7.86 1.33
CA MET A 1 -27.50 -7.61 1.12
C MET A 1 -27.07 -6.48 2.04
N LYS A 2 -25.98 -6.66 2.80
CA LYS A 2 -25.39 -5.58 3.62
C LYS A 2 -24.08 -5.17 2.96
N VAL A 3 -23.86 -3.86 2.84
CA VAL A 3 -22.62 -3.28 2.31
C VAL A 3 -21.97 -2.51 3.44
N TYR A 4 -20.70 -2.82 3.74
CA TYR A 4 -19.91 -2.10 4.74
C TYR A 4 -18.90 -1.22 4.02
N ILE A 5 -18.92 0.07 4.34
CA ILE A 5 -17.99 1.07 3.81
C ILE A 5 -17.06 1.42 4.95
N TRP A 6 -15.76 1.20 4.74
CA TRP A 6 -14.72 1.44 5.74
C TRP A 6 -13.88 2.64 5.35
N ASP A 7 -13.59 3.48 6.33
CA ASP A 7 -12.42 4.34 6.25
C ASP A 7 -11.17 3.50 6.57
N MET A 8 -10.02 3.86 5.98
CA MET A 8 -8.80 3.07 6.11
C MET A 8 -7.97 3.53 7.31
N ASP A 9 -7.54 4.79 7.29
CA ASP A 9 -6.63 5.38 8.25
C ASP A 9 -7.39 5.81 9.51
N GLU A 10 -6.78 5.60 10.68
CA GLU A 10 -7.39 5.77 12.01
C GLU A 10 -8.67 4.95 12.27
N THR A 11 -8.95 3.96 11.41
CA THR A 11 -10.07 3.02 11.55
C THR A 11 -9.58 1.58 11.43
N LEU A 12 -9.08 1.17 10.26
CA LEU A 12 -8.52 -0.16 10.05
C LEU A 12 -7.04 -0.21 10.45
N ILE A 13 -6.30 0.85 10.13
CA ILE A 13 -4.88 1.03 10.46
C ILE A 13 -4.68 2.32 11.26
N LEU A 14 -3.53 2.47 11.91
CA LEU A 14 -3.12 3.67 12.63
C LEU A 14 -1.79 4.13 12.03
N LEU A 15 -1.80 5.03 11.03
CA LEU A 15 -0.55 5.49 10.41
C LEU A 15 -0.28 6.95 10.71
N LYS A 16 -1.23 7.85 10.42
CA LYS A 16 -1.01 9.29 10.61
C LYS A 16 -0.84 9.65 12.08
N SER A 17 -1.60 9.03 12.96
CA SER A 17 -1.52 9.27 14.40
C SER A 17 -0.23 8.73 15.02
N LEU A 18 0.37 7.69 14.43
CA LEU A 18 1.72 7.25 14.81
C LEU A 18 2.76 8.26 14.35
N ILE A 19 2.74 8.65 13.06
CA ILE A 19 3.70 9.61 12.48
C ILE A 19 3.68 10.96 13.22
N ASN A 20 2.50 11.45 13.55
CA ASN A 20 2.31 12.74 14.23
C ASN A 20 2.43 12.64 15.76
N GLY A 21 2.57 11.44 16.33
CA GLY A 21 2.63 11.20 17.77
C GLY A 21 1.30 11.31 18.52
N THR A 22 0.23 11.74 17.85
CA THR A 22 -1.08 12.00 18.47
C THR A 22 -1.75 10.73 19.03
N TYR A 23 -1.41 9.55 18.50
CA TYR A 23 -1.86 8.28 19.07
C TYR A 23 -1.43 8.16 20.53
N ALA A 24 -0.15 8.44 20.82
CA ALA A 24 0.43 8.28 22.15
C ALA A 24 -0.06 9.34 23.14
N GLU A 25 -0.26 10.58 22.67
CA GLU A 25 -0.76 11.69 23.48
C GLU A 25 -2.14 11.40 24.08
N ALA A 26 -2.99 10.67 23.36
CA ALA A 26 -4.31 10.25 23.84
C ALA A 26 -4.24 9.39 25.13
N PHE A 27 -3.12 8.72 25.38
CA PHE A 27 -2.90 7.86 26.55
C PHE A 27 -2.29 8.59 27.75
N LYS A 28 -2.22 9.93 27.73
CA LYS A 28 -1.83 10.77 28.88
C LYS A 28 -0.50 10.35 29.54
N GLY A 29 0.50 10.03 28.71
CA GLY A 29 1.85 9.65 29.16
C GLY A 29 2.04 8.16 29.46
N ALA A 30 1.03 7.31 29.26
CA ALA A 30 1.19 5.85 29.42
C ALA A 30 1.89 5.17 28.23
N LYS A 31 2.08 5.88 27.11
CA LYS A 31 2.80 5.40 25.93
C LYS A 31 3.97 6.32 25.58
N ASP A 32 5.05 5.72 25.08
CA ASP A 32 6.24 6.42 24.61
C ASP A 32 5.99 7.05 23.24
N VAL A 33 5.83 8.38 23.22
CA VAL A 33 5.55 9.17 22.01
C VAL A 33 6.62 8.97 20.94
N GLN A 34 7.91 8.98 21.33
CA GLN A 34 9.02 8.89 20.40
C GLN A 34 9.05 7.53 19.71
N LYS A 35 8.81 6.45 20.47
CA LYS A 35 8.67 5.10 19.93
C LYS A 35 7.52 5.01 18.91
N GLY A 36 6.38 5.64 19.19
CA GLY A 36 5.24 5.66 18.27
C GLY A 36 5.58 6.34 16.93
N ILE A 37 6.27 7.48 16.98
CA ILE A 37 6.72 8.22 15.79
C ILE A 37 7.70 7.38 14.97
N GLU A 38 8.64 6.70 15.63
CA GLU A 38 9.62 5.83 14.95
C GLU A 38 8.93 4.65 14.23
N ILE A 39 7.94 4.03 14.86
CA ILE A 39 7.11 2.99 14.21
C ILE A 39 6.38 3.56 12.99
N GLY A 40 5.75 4.75 13.13
CA GLY A 40 5.04 5.40 12.03
C GLY A 40 5.96 5.71 10.83
N LYS A 41 7.15 6.25 11.09
CA LYS A 41 8.16 6.52 10.04
C LYS A 41 8.70 5.24 9.40
N ALA A 42 8.88 4.18 10.17
CA ALA A 42 9.30 2.89 9.63
C ALA A 42 8.24 2.33 8.65
N TRP A 43 6.95 2.43 8.98
CA TRP A 43 5.87 2.08 8.06
C TRP A 43 5.85 2.95 6.81
N GLU A 44 5.96 4.27 6.96
CA GLU A 44 5.99 5.20 5.83
C GLU A 44 7.11 4.85 4.85
N ASN A 45 8.34 4.67 5.36
CA ASN A 45 9.48 4.29 4.54
C ASN A 45 9.28 2.94 3.85
N TYR A 46 8.77 1.92 4.57
CA TYR A 46 8.55 0.60 4.01
C TYR A 46 7.47 0.61 2.92
N ILE A 47 6.36 1.34 3.15
CA ILE A 47 5.28 1.50 2.17
C ILE A 47 5.82 2.19 0.91
N LEU A 48 6.57 3.28 1.05
CA LEU A 48 7.15 4.00 -0.08
C LEU A 48 8.12 3.11 -0.86
N GLN A 49 9.04 2.43 -0.17
CA GLN A 49 9.98 1.51 -0.80
C GLN A 49 9.25 0.41 -1.60
N VAL A 50 8.24 -0.24 -1.01
CA VAL A 50 7.46 -1.28 -1.71
C VAL A 50 6.73 -0.69 -2.93
N CYS A 51 6.18 0.51 -2.78
CA CYS A 51 5.50 1.21 -3.87
C CYS A 51 6.44 1.54 -5.04
N ASP A 52 7.66 2.00 -4.75
CA ASP A 52 8.68 2.30 -5.76
C ASP A 52 9.19 1.04 -6.45
N ASP A 53 9.65 0.06 -5.67
CA ASP A 53 10.31 -1.14 -6.16
C ASP A 53 9.34 -2.07 -6.94
N TYR A 54 8.08 -2.15 -6.50
CA TYR A 54 7.15 -3.16 -7.02
C TYR A 54 5.90 -2.59 -7.70
N PHE A 55 5.53 -1.34 -7.47
CA PHE A 55 4.25 -0.79 -7.94
C PHE A 55 4.38 0.48 -8.79
N PHE A 56 5.55 0.71 -9.37
CA PHE A 56 5.81 1.79 -10.34
C PHE A 56 5.52 3.19 -9.79
N TYR A 57 5.59 3.41 -8.48
CA TYR A 57 5.06 4.61 -7.84
C TYR A 57 5.66 5.90 -8.41
N GLU A 58 6.98 5.99 -8.57
CA GLU A 58 7.63 7.14 -9.22
C GLU A 58 7.04 7.48 -10.61
N GLN A 59 6.61 6.48 -11.37
CA GLN A 59 6.08 6.67 -12.71
C GLN A 59 4.62 7.13 -12.67
N ILE A 60 3.85 6.70 -11.66
CA ILE A 60 2.39 6.87 -11.62
C ILE A 60 1.90 7.79 -10.49
N GLU A 61 2.76 8.36 -9.65
CA GLU A 61 2.37 9.19 -8.49
C GLU A 61 1.45 10.36 -8.86
N ASN A 62 1.65 10.94 -10.04
CA ASN A 62 0.84 12.05 -10.54
C ASN A 62 -0.50 11.58 -11.17
N SER A 63 -0.72 10.27 -11.28
CA SER A 63 -1.92 9.65 -11.82
C SER A 63 -2.90 9.31 -10.70
N ASN A 64 -3.66 10.30 -10.24
CA ASN A 64 -4.68 10.09 -9.20
C ASN A 64 -5.96 9.44 -9.76
N LYS A 65 -5.99 8.11 -9.81
CA LYS A 65 -7.15 7.33 -10.29
C LYS A 65 -7.98 6.78 -9.13
N PRO A 66 -9.33 6.85 -9.23
CA PRO A 66 -10.21 6.47 -8.12
C PRO A 66 -10.31 4.94 -7.90
N PHE A 67 -10.03 4.14 -8.93
CA PHE A 67 -10.03 2.67 -8.86
C PHE A 67 -9.18 2.08 -10.01
N LEU A 68 -8.76 0.82 -9.86
CA LEU A 68 -7.84 0.14 -10.79
C LEU A 68 -8.37 0.11 -12.23
N ASP A 69 -9.65 -0.22 -12.42
CA ASP A 69 -10.28 -0.36 -13.74
C ASP A 69 -10.62 0.98 -14.43
N SER A 70 -10.26 2.12 -13.84
CA SER A 70 -10.58 3.45 -14.39
C SER A 70 -9.97 3.71 -15.78
N LEU A 71 -9.04 2.87 -16.22
CA LEU A 71 -8.37 2.92 -17.52
C LEU A 71 -8.62 1.69 -18.39
N ILE A 72 -9.54 0.81 -18.00
CA ILE A 72 -9.79 -0.48 -18.70
C ILE A 72 -10.10 -0.29 -20.19
N GLN A 73 -10.72 0.83 -20.56
CA GLN A 73 -11.04 1.18 -21.94
C GLN A 73 -9.80 1.44 -22.84
N TYR A 74 -8.65 1.72 -22.24
CA TYR A 74 -7.39 1.94 -22.95
C TYR A 74 -6.52 0.68 -23.02
N ASP A 75 -6.80 -0.28 -22.16
CA ASP A 75 -6.12 -1.57 -22.12
C ASP A 75 -6.62 -2.46 -23.28
N ASP A 76 -5.71 -2.91 -24.13
CA ASP A 76 -6.00 -3.74 -25.30
C ASP A 76 -5.83 -5.25 -25.06
N GLY A 77 -5.52 -5.66 -23.82
CA GLY A 77 -5.37 -7.07 -23.50
C GLY A 77 -4.01 -7.68 -23.86
N GLN A 78 -3.03 -6.87 -24.27
CA GLN A 78 -1.68 -7.36 -24.58
C GLN A 78 -1.07 -8.16 -23.40
N ASP A 79 -0.45 -9.30 -23.70
CA ASP A 79 0.32 -10.04 -22.70
C ASP A 79 1.50 -9.20 -22.19
N LEU A 80 1.61 -9.11 -20.85
CA LEU A 80 2.61 -8.30 -20.16
C LEU A 80 3.76 -9.13 -19.59
N ALA A 81 3.81 -10.44 -19.82
CA ALA A 81 4.84 -11.31 -19.27
C ALA A 81 6.27 -10.89 -19.68
N ASP A 82 6.45 -10.54 -20.96
CA ASP A 82 7.72 -10.07 -21.54
C ASP A 82 7.70 -8.56 -21.86
N TYR A 83 6.77 -7.80 -21.29
CA TYR A 83 6.65 -6.37 -21.53
C TYR A 83 7.69 -5.58 -20.72
N ASP A 84 8.56 -4.85 -21.43
CA ASP A 84 9.57 -4.00 -20.80
C ASP A 84 9.01 -2.62 -20.45
N PHE A 85 8.60 -2.46 -19.19
CA PHE A 85 8.11 -1.18 -18.66
C PHE A 85 9.18 -0.08 -18.58
N SER A 86 10.47 -0.43 -18.64
CA SER A 86 11.57 0.55 -18.57
C SER A 86 11.84 1.21 -19.92
N GLU A 87 11.57 0.50 -21.01
CA GLU A 87 11.82 0.95 -22.39
C GLU A 87 10.54 1.32 -23.15
N ASP A 88 9.37 1.30 -22.50
CA ASP A 88 8.10 1.59 -23.16
C ASP A 88 7.88 3.08 -23.48
N GLY A 89 8.74 3.97 -22.99
CA GLY A 89 8.64 5.41 -23.20
C GLY A 89 7.37 6.03 -22.61
N PHE A 90 6.87 5.49 -21.50
CA PHE A 90 5.81 6.12 -20.72
C PHE A 90 6.26 7.47 -20.16
N GLY A 91 5.38 8.46 -20.19
CA GLY A 91 5.67 9.80 -19.67
C GLY A 91 4.42 10.57 -19.31
N ALA A 92 4.60 11.85 -18.96
CA ALA A 92 3.54 12.71 -18.42
C ALA A 92 2.44 13.12 -19.43
N SER A 93 2.51 12.66 -20.67
CA SER A 93 1.51 13.01 -21.68
C SER A 93 0.19 12.28 -21.40
N SER A 94 -0.93 12.93 -21.73
CA SER A 94 -2.28 12.37 -21.54
C SER A 94 -2.92 11.85 -22.84
N ASP A 95 -2.10 11.58 -23.85
CA ASP A 95 -2.58 10.93 -25.07
C ASP A 95 -3.02 9.48 -24.81
N ASP A 96 -3.77 8.91 -25.75
CA ASP A 96 -4.32 7.57 -25.60
C ASP A 96 -3.23 6.48 -25.57
N ILE A 97 -2.04 6.78 -26.11
CA ILE A 97 -0.87 5.90 -26.04
C ILE A 97 -0.37 5.81 -24.59
N ASN A 98 -0.17 6.95 -23.90
CA ASN A 98 0.27 6.97 -22.51
C ASN A 98 -0.82 6.47 -21.57
N LYS A 99 -2.10 6.71 -21.86
CA LYS A 99 -3.19 6.10 -21.09
C LYS A 99 -3.20 4.58 -21.20
N ARG A 100 -2.87 4.02 -22.37
CA ARG A 100 -2.69 2.56 -22.52
C ARG A 100 -1.52 2.03 -21.71
N LYS A 101 -0.35 2.69 -21.77
CA LYS A 101 0.82 2.32 -20.96
C LYS A 101 0.56 2.42 -19.46
N LEU A 102 -0.23 3.40 -19.02
CA LEU A 102 -0.69 3.51 -17.64
C LEU A 102 -1.67 2.37 -17.28
N ALA A 103 -2.57 1.99 -18.21
CA ALA A 103 -3.45 0.84 -18.03
C ALA A 103 -2.68 -0.47 -17.87
N TYR A 104 -1.59 -0.67 -18.62
CA TYR A 104 -0.70 -1.83 -18.46
C TYR A 104 -0.07 -1.88 -17.06
N ARG A 105 0.42 -0.75 -16.55
CA ARG A 105 0.94 -0.66 -15.17
C ARG A 105 -0.12 -1.00 -14.14
N HIS A 106 -1.33 -0.46 -14.29
CA HIS A 106 -2.48 -0.80 -13.43
C HIS A 106 -2.80 -2.30 -13.45
N ARG A 107 -2.82 -2.94 -14.62
CA ARG A 107 -3.03 -4.39 -14.72
C ARG A 107 -1.91 -5.18 -14.04
N ALA A 108 -0.66 -4.80 -14.29
CA ALA A 108 0.49 -5.44 -13.66
C ALA A 108 0.46 -5.31 -12.12
N ILE A 109 0.10 -4.13 -11.59
CA ILE A 109 -0.13 -3.87 -10.17
C ILE A 109 -1.24 -4.77 -9.63
N ALA A 110 -2.38 -4.83 -10.32
CA ALA A 110 -3.51 -5.66 -9.91
C ALA A 110 -3.13 -7.15 -9.86
N ASP A 111 -2.36 -7.63 -10.82
CA ASP A 111 -1.92 -9.03 -10.87
C ASP A 111 -0.88 -9.35 -9.80
N LYS A 112 0.04 -8.41 -9.48
CA LYS A 112 0.92 -8.53 -8.31
C LYS A 112 0.11 -8.58 -7.01
N TYR A 113 -0.87 -7.67 -6.84
CA TYR A 113 -1.71 -7.62 -5.65
C TYR A 113 -2.49 -8.93 -5.43
N LYS A 114 -3.09 -9.51 -6.49
CA LYS A 114 -3.81 -10.80 -6.44
C LYS A 114 -2.93 -11.97 -5.99
N LYS A 115 -1.64 -11.96 -6.34
CA LYS A 115 -0.67 -12.99 -5.90
C LYS A 115 -0.39 -12.89 -4.40
N GLY A 116 -0.60 -11.73 -3.79
CA GLY A 116 -0.30 -11.46 -2.38
C GLY A 116 1.18 -11.17 -2.12
N LEU A 117 1.46 -10.40 -1.08
CA LEU A 117 2.78 -9.84 -0.79
C LEU A 117 3.88 -10.90 -0.68
N ARG A 118 3.60 -12.08 -0.13
CA ARG A 118 4.58 -13.17 0.02
C ARG A 118 5.12 -13.73 -1.30
N ASN A 119 4.41 -13.52 -2.40
CA ASN A 119 4.82 -13.94 -3.74
C ASN A 119 5.45 -12.80 -4.55
N VAL A 120 5.54 -11.61 -3.96
CA VAL A 120 6.04 -10.38 -4.61
C VAL A 120 7.32 -9.91 -3.92
N LEU A 121 7.34 -9.89 -2.60
CA LEU A 121 8.45 -9.42 -1.79
C LEU A 121 9.43 -10.56 -1.48
N ASP A 122 10.71 -10.22 -1.34
CA ASP A 122 11.73 -11.18 -0.93
C ASP A 122 11.63 -11.56 0.57
N GLU A 123 12.37 -12.60 0.96
CA GLU A 123 12.34 -13.11 2.33
C GLU A 123 12.85 -12.13 3.39
N GLU A 124 13.74 -11.21 3.03
CA GLU A 124 14.31 -10.23 3.94
C GLU A 124 13.27 -9.14 4.23
N MET A 125 12.70 -8.57 3.18
CA MET A 125 11.60 -7.60 3.27
C MET A 125 10.40 -8.15 4.04
N LEU A 126 10.06 -9.42 3.85
CA LEU A 126 8.95 -10.05 4.59
C LEU A 126 9.25 -10.18 6.10
N LYS A 127 10.49 -10.52 6.47
CA LYS A 127 10.89 -10.59 7.89
C LYS A 127 10.84 -9.22 8.56
N GLU A 128 11.29 -8.19 7.86
CA GLU A 128 11.21 -6.81 8.34
C GLU A 128 9.76 -6.37 8.52
N LEU A 129 8.88 -6.70 7.57
CA LEU A 129 7.44 -6.42 7.66
C LEU A 129 6.79 -7.12 8.84
N ASP A 130 7.05 -8.41 9.04
CA ASP A 130 6.50 -9.19 10.15
C ASP A 130 6.97 -8.63 11.52
N SER A 131 8.24 -8.20 11.59
CA SER A 131 8.80 -7.55 12.77
C SER A 131 8.13 -6.20 13.04
N LEU A 132 8.01 -5.35 12.02
CA LEU A 132 7.37 -4.04 12.12
C LEU A 132 5.90 -4.17 12.50
N TYR A 133 5.17 -5.12 11.91
CA TYR A 133 3.79 -5.43 12.27
C TYR A 133 3.68 -5.83 13.75
N SER A 134 4.53 -6.76 14.20
CA SER A 134 4.52 -7.23 15.59
C SER A 134 4.81 -6.11 16.60
N MET A 135 5.78 -5.24 16.28
CA MET A 135 6.10 -4.05 17.09
C MET A 135 4.92 -3.08 17.14
N THR A 136 4.26 -2.87 16.01
CA THR A 136 3.11 -1.96 15.88
C THR A 136 1.91 -2.47 16.65
N ASP A 137 1.55 -3.74 16.48
CA ASP A 137 0.40 -4.34 17.14
C ASP A 137 0.59 -4.38 18.67
N SER A 138 1.80 -4.66 19.13
CA SER A 138 2.16 -4.58 20.55
C SER A 138 2.05 -3.15 21.09
N TYR A 139 2.56 -2.16 20.35
CA TYR A 139 2.50 -0.76 20.76
C TYR A 139 1.07 -0.20 20.74
N THR A 140 0.23 -0.67 19.82
CA THR A 140 -1.12 -0.15 19.59
C THR A 140 -2.22 -0.89 20.35
N ASP A 141 -1.86 -1.64 21.39
CA ASP A 141 -2.78 -2.46 22.19
C ASP A 141 -3.63 -3.42 21.33
N ARG A 142 -2.98 -4.03 20.33
CA ARG A 142 -3.57 -5.01 19.40
C ARG A 142 -4.64 -4.44 18.47
N TRP A 143 -4.56 -3.16 18.11
CA TRP A 143 -5.52 -2.56 17.18
C TRP A 143 -5.63 -3.36 15.87
N PHE A 144 -4.49 -3.75 15.28
CA PHE A 144 -4.45 -4.33 13.95
C PHE A 144 -4.95 -5.77 13.98
N SER A 145 -4.55 -6.54 14.98
CA SER A 145 -5.05 -7.91 15.16
C SER A 145 -6.52 -7.97 15.63
N SER A 146 -7.01 -6.96 16.36
CA SER A 146 -8.44 -6.87 16.72
C SER A 146 -9.34 -6.66 15.51
N GLY A 147 -8.85 -5.96 14.48
CA GLY A 147 -9.53 -5.79 13.20
C GLY A 147 -9.56 -7.06 12.35
N SER A 148 -8.56 -7.94 12.48
CA SER A 148 -8.48 -9.18 11.68
C SER A 148 -9.31 -10.34 12.25
N LEU A 149 -9.71 -10.28 13.52
CA LEU A 149 -10.40 -11.34 14.26
C LEU A 149 -11.90 -11.55 13.93
N LYS A 150 -12.40 -11.11 12.77
CA LYS A 150 -13.84 -11.21 12.46
C LYS A 150 -14.16 -11.78 11.07
N HIS A 151 -13.74 -13.01 10.76
CA HIS A 151 -14.37 -13.78 9.66
C HIS A 151 -14.48 -15.30 9.90
N HIS A 152 -14.42 -15.75 11.15
CA HIS A 152 -14.81 -17.12 11.52
C HIS A 152 -16.08 -17.10 12.38
N ASP A 153 -17.21 -16.80 11.76
CA ASP A 153 -18.56 -17.16 12.21
C ASP A 153 -19.48 -17.32 10.99
#